data_AF-A0A099ZIS6-F1
#
_entry.id   AF-A0A099ZIS6-F1
#
_cell.length_a   1.000
_cell.length_b   1.000
_cell.length_c   1.000
_cell.angle_alpha   90.00
_cell.angle_beta   90.00
_cell.angle_gamma   90.00
#
_symmetry.space_group_name_H-M   'P 1'
#
loop_
_entity.id
_entity.type
_entity.pdbx_description
1 polymer ?
#
loop_
_entity_poly.entity_id
_entity_poly.type
_entity_poly.pdbx_seq_one_letter_code
_entity_poly.pdbx_strand_id
1 'polypeptide(L)'
;WVGTWKPHRPRGPVMAQFTGPGPKYSIPGTTGYLKHDPTKKQAPAYSFSGAKPPVKEGCSPGPCYYVEPSVTKTGKYVAPGYVMSGRPKVTVEVTPGPGDYFLEKSKKHIYKCAPAHSMSFRPNMASVDITPGPGDYTIPRVLGPNTAYTTASPCYSMRWRTKFGLFEEDLCKTPGPAAYRKTELDVYKPRAPKYTM
;
A
#
# COMPACT_ATOMS: atom_id res chain seq x y z
N TRP A 1 2.95 -48.99 -38.80
CA TRP A 1 2.68 -47.55 -38.62
C TRP A 1 1.16 -47.38 -38.60
N VAL A 2 0.55 -47.28 -37.42
CA VAL A 2 -0.89 -47.08 -37.23
C VAL A 2 -1.05 -45.61 -36.88
N GLY A 3 -1.80 -44.85 -37.70
CA GLY A 3 -1.80 -43.38 -37.70
C GLY A 3 -2.25 -42.72 -36.40
N THR A 4 -2.10 -41.39 -36.35
CA THR A 4 -2.38 -40.51 -35.20
C THR A 4 -3.87 -40.30 -34.96
N TRP A 5 -4.62 -41.36 -34.67
CA TRP A 5 -6.00 -41.24 -34.22
C TRP A 5 -6.03 -40.94 -32.71
N LYS A 6 -6.62 -39.79 -32.33
CA LYS A 6 -6.90 -39.43 -30.93
C LYS A 6 -8.41 -39.46 -30.70
N PRO A 7 -8.93 -40.15 -29.68
CA PRO A 7 -10.34 -40.13 -29.37
C PRO A 7 -10.79 -38.71 -28.99
N HIS A 8 -11.86 -38.25 -29.61
CA HIS A 8 -12.39 -36.91 -29.40
C HIS A 8 -12.99 -36.80 -28.00
N ARG A 9 -12.52 -35.85 -27.19
CA ARG A 9 -13.14 -35.58 -25.87
C ARG A 9 -14.50 -34.91 -26.08
N PRO A 10 -15.56 -35.33 -25.35
CA PRO A 10 -16.86 -34.70 -25.44
C PRO A 10 -16.77 -33.23 -25.00
N ARG A 11 -17.40 -32.33 -25.77
CA ARG A 11 -17.37 -30.87 -25.54
C ARG A 11 -18.28 -30.41 -24.40
N GLY A 12 -19.02 -31.34 -23.80
CA GLY A 12 -19.95 -31.08 -22.71
C GLY A 12 -20.56 -32.39 -22.19
N PRO A 13 -21.34 -32.32 -21.10
CA PRO A 13 -22.00 -33.48 -20.53
C PRO A 13 -22.97 -34.10 -21.53
N VAL A 14 -22.90 -35.42 -21.69
CA VAL A 14 -23.73 -36.18 -22.65
C VAL A 14 -24.91 -36.80 -21.90
N MET A 15 -26.10 -36.78 -22.51
CA MET A 15 -27.36 -37.20 -21.89
C MET A 15 -27.31 -38.61 -21.25
N ALA A 16 -26.53 -39.53 -21.81
CA ALA A 16 -26.34 -40.88 -21.28
C ALA A 16 -25.65 -40.93 -19.90
N GLN A 17 -25.06 -39.82 -19.42
CA GLN A 17 -24.44 -39.70 -18.10
C GLN A 17 -25.45 -39.36 -16.98
N PHE A 18 -26.70 -39.07 -17.32
CA PHE A 18 -27.73 -38.72 -16.34
C PHE A 18 -28.77 -39.84 -16.21
N THR A 19 -29.02 -40.29 -14.99
CA THR A 19 -29.97 -41.36 -14.65
C THR A 19 -31.43 -40.89 -14.55
N GLY A 20 -31.74 -39.69 -15.05
CA GLY A 20 -33.09 -39.09 -15.02
C GLY A 20 -33.33 -38.16 -16.22
N PRO A 21 -34.56 -37.65 -16.40
CA PRO A 21 -34.85 -36.71 -17.49
C PRO A 21 -33.84 -35.58 -17.40
N GLY A 22 -33.02 -35.43 -18.44
CA GLY A 22 -31.79 -34.63 -18.36
C GLY A 22 -32.03 -33.14 -18.07
N PRO A 23 -30.98 -32.31 -18.10
CA PRO A 23 -30.91 -30.97 -17.51
C PRO A 23 -31.75 -29.90 -18.24
N LYS A 24 -32.83 -30.27 -18.91
CA LYS A 24 -33.71 -29.36 -19.64
C LYS A 24 -34.50 -28.45 -18.71
N TYR A 25 -34.68 -28.81 -17.43
CA TYR A 25 -35.30 -27.95 -16.43
C TYR A 25 -34.61 -28.12 -15.06
N SER A 26 -33.41 -27.54 -14.90
CA SER A 26 -32.85 -27.36 -13.55
C SER A 26 -33.66 -26.28 -12.83
N ILE A 27 -34.81 -26.67 -12.26
CA ILE A 27 -35.59 -25.79 -11.40
C ILE A 27 -34.77 -25.60 -10.12
N PRO A 28 -34.44 -24.36 -9.71
CA PRO A 28 -33.72 -24.14 -8.46
C PRO A 28 -34.57 -24.66 -7.29
N GLY A 29 -33.92 -25.33 -6.33
CA GLY A 29 -34.61 -25.83 -5.15
C GLY A 29 -35.15 -24.68 -4.29
N THR A 30 -36.19 -24.95 -3.50
CA THR A 30 -36.77 -23.97 -2.55
C THR A 30 -36.19 -24.08 -1.13
N THR A 31 -35.17 -24.92 -0.96
CA THR A 31 -34.57 -25.27 0.33
C THR A 31 -33.12 -24.78 0.43
N GLY A 32 -32.77 -24.16 1.56
CA GLY A 32 -31.41 -23.66 1.78
C GLY A 32 -31.11 -22.34 1.08
N TYR A 33 -29.91 -21.80 1.30
CA TYR A 33 -29.49 -20.50 0.76
C TYR A 33 -28.79 -20.61 -0.60
N LEU A 34 -28.07 -21.71 -0.83
CA LEU A 34 -27.29 -21.92 -2.04
C LEU A 34 -28.21 -22.35 -3.19
N LYS A 35 -28.29 -21.53 -4.25
CA LYS A 35 -29.13 -21.77 -5.46
C LYS A 35 -30.64 -21.81 -5.19
N HIS A 36 -31.13 -21.03 -4.22
CA HIS A 36 -32.57 -20.82 -4.00
C HIS A 36 -33.19 -19.97 -5.12
N ASP A 37 -34.41 -20.30 -5.51
CA ASP A 37 -35.21 -19.52 -6.45
C ASP A 37 -35.69 -18.21 -5.78
N PRO A 38 -35.22 -17.02 -6.21
CA PRO A 38 -35.54 -15.75 -5.55
C PRO A 38 -37.03 -15.38 -5.65
N THR A 39 -37.78 -16.03 -6.54
CA THR A 39 -39.21 -15.78 -6.72
C THR A 39 -40.08 -16.45 -5.64
N LYS A 40 -39.52 -17.39 -4.85
CA LYS A 40 -40.26 -18.19 -3.88
C LYS A 40 -39.75 -17.97 -2.46
N LYS A 41 -40.62 -18.17 -1.46
CA LYS A 41 -40.22 -18.11 -0.05
C LYS A 41 -39.25 -19.24 0.27
N GLN A 42 -38.18 -18.91 1.00
CA GLN A 42 -37.13 -19.86 1.39
C GLN A 42 -37.62 -20.74 2.55
N ALA A 43 -37.52 -22.06 2.39
CA ALA A 43 -37.75 -22.99 3.49
C ALA A 43 -36.49 -23.16 4.36
N PRO A 44 -36.63 -23.33 5.69
CA PRO A 44 -35.49 -23.54 6.58
C PRO A 44 -34.72 -24.81 6.21
N ALA A 45 -33.39 -24.71 6.17
CA ALA A 45 -32.50 -25.85 5.96
C ALA A 45 -31.77 -26.18 7.27
N TYR A 46 -32.13 -27.31 7.87
CA TYR A 46 -31.45 -27.84 9.04
C TYR A 46 -30.23 -28.64 8.58
N SER A 47 -29.03 -28.18 8.91
CA SER A 47 -27.83 -28.99 8.78
C SER A 47 -27.61 -29.76 10.09
N PHE A 48 -27.54 -31.08 10.00
CA PHE A 48 -26.91 -31.86 11.07
C PHE A 48 -25.40 -31.61 10.99
N SER A 49 -24.74 -31.42 12.13
CA SER A 49 -23.29 -31.21 12.19
C SER A 49 -22.57 -32.34 11.44
N GLY A 50 -21.85 -31.99 10.37
CA GLY A 50 -21.21 -32.95 9.49
C GLY A 50 -20.17 -33.81 10.22
N ALA A 51 -19.96 -35.02 9.71
CA ALA A 51 -18.92 -35.94 10.18
C ALA A 51 -17.53 -35.29 10.10
N LYS A 52 -16.66 -35.61 11.06
CA LYS A 52 -15.28 -35.13 11.08
C LYS A 52 -14.58 -35.48 9.75
N PRO A 53 -13.80 -34.56 9.16
CA PRO A 53 -13.05 -34.87 7.96
C PRO A 53 -12.14 -36.09 8.22
N PRO A 54 -11.95 -36.97 7.23
CA PRO A 54 -11.10 -38.14 7.39
C PRO A 54 -9.69 -37.71 7.81
N VAL A 55 -9.11 -38.45 8.76
CA VAL A 55 -7.76 -38.21 9.27
C VAL A 55 -6.79 -38.31 8.10
N LYS A 56 -5.98 -37.28 7.86
CA LYS A 56 -4.97 -37.29 6.80
C LYS A 56 -3.91 -38.34 7.15
N GLU A 57 -3.86 -39.41 6.38
CA GLU A 57 -2.81 -40.44 6.41
C GLU A 57 -1.51 -39.85 5.86
N GLY A 58 -0.70 -39.21 6.71
CA GLY A 58 0.56 -38.64 6.23
C GLY A 58 1.26 -37.67 7.16
N CYS A 59 1.20 -37.90 8.48
CA CYS A 59 1.98 -37.11 9.42
C CYS A 59 3.42 -37.65 9.47
N SER A 60 4.25 -37.24 8.51
CA SER A 60 5.71 -37.31 8.68
C SER A 60 6.20 -35.97 9.27
N PRO A 61 7.34 -35.93 9.97
CA PRO A 61 7.89 -34.67 10.49
C PRO A 61 8.36 -33.71 9.37
N GLY A 62 8.22 -34.10 8.10
CA GLY A 62 8.60 -33.31 6.94
C GLY A 62 7.48 -32.39 6.44
N PRO A 63 7.83 -31.38 5.64
CA PRO A 63 6.84 -30.50 5.03
C PRO A 63 5.88 -31.29 4.12
N CYS A 64 4.58 -31.02 4.23
CA CYS A 64 3.53 -31.60 3.40
C CYS A 64 3.57 -31.11 1.93
N TYR A 65 4.47 -30.18 1.62
CA TYR A 65 4.63 -29.55 0.32
C TYR A 65 6.12 -29.51 -0.06
N TYR A 66 6.38 -29.46 -1.36
CA TYR A 66 7.72 -29.37 -1.90
C TYR A 66 8.40 -28.04 -1.48
N VAL A 67 9.60 -28.13 -0.91
CA VAL A 67 10.43 -26.97 -0.58
C VAL A 67 11.56 -26.87 -1.61
N GLU A 68 11.63 -25.73 -2.30
CA GLU A 68 12.71 -25.40 -3.22
C GLU A 68 14.09 -25.50 -2.52
N PRO A 69 15.05 -26.30 -3.04
CA PRO A 69 16.38 -26.48 -2.42
C PRO A 69 17.19 -25.18 -2.28
N SER A 70 16.85 -24.17 -3.07
CA SER A 70 17.48 -22.85 -3.05
C SER A 70 17.06 -21.99 -1.85
N VAL A 71 16.09 -22.42 -1.03
CA VAL A 71 15.55 -21.64 0.09
C VAL A 71 16.07 -22.18 1.43
N THR A 72 16.87 -21.37 2.11
CA THR A 72 17.39 -21.63 3.46
C THR A 72 16.56 -20.88 4.51
N LYS A 73 16.80 -21.13 5.82
CA LYS A 73 16.13 -20.43 6.93
C LYS A 73 16.22 -18.89 6.81
N THR A 74 17.28 -18.38 6.18
CA THR A 74 17.56 -16.95 6.00
C THR A 74 17.11 -16.40 4.64
N GLY A 75 16.48 -17.23 3.79
CA GLY A 75 16.01 -16.84 2.47
C GLY A 75 16.69 -17.60 1.32
N LYS A 76 16.55 -17.10 0.10
CA LYS A 76 17.12 -17.72 -1.11
C LYS A 76 18.64 -17.64 -1.07
N TYR A 77 19.30 -18.78 -1.17
CA TYR A 77 20.74 -18.86 -1.36
C TYR A 77 21.11 -18.31 -2.74
N VAL A 78 21.92 -17.26 -2.76
CA VAL A 78 22.51 -16.68 -3.97
C VAL A 78 24.03 -16.82 -3.83
N ALA A 79 24.67 -17.46 -4.80
CA ALA A 79 26.13 -17.56 -4.81
C ALA A 79 26.77 -16.17 -4.87
N PRO A 80 27.89 -15.92 -4.18
CA PRO A 80 28.57 -14.63 -4.21
C PRO A 80 29.02 -14.30 -5.64
N GLY A 81 28.59 -13.14 -6.15
CA GLY A 81 29.01 -12.66 -7.47
C GLY A 81 30.43 -12.12 -7.42
N TYR A 82 31.33 -12.67 -8.22
CA TYR A 82 32.67 -12.10 -8.42
C TYR A 82 32.59 -10.95 -9.41
N VAL A 83 32.87 -9.73 -8.95
CA VAL A 83 33.12 -8.58 -9.83
C VAL A 83 34.56 -8.61 -10.32
N MET A 84 34.76 -8.56 -11.64
CA MET A 84 36.09 -8.35 -12.20
C MET A 84 36.57 -6.95 -11.82
N SER A 85 37.67 -6.87 -11.08
CA SER A 85 38.29 -5.61 -10.67
C SER A 85 38.61 -4.75 -11.90
N GLY A 86 38.35 -3.44 -11.81
CA GLY A 86 38.62 -2.49 -12.88
C GLY A 86 40.08 -2.51 -13.33
N ARG A 87 40.32 -2.20 -14.61
CA ARG A 87 41.67 -2.15 -15.19
C ARG A 87 42.49 -1.03 -14.52
N PRO A 88 43.77 -1.27 -14.18
CA PRO A 88 44.63 -0.21 -13.67
C PRO A 88 44.75 0.90 -14.72
N LYS A 89 44.53 2.15 -14.32
CA LYS A 89 44.80 3.30 -15.18
C LYS A 89 46.30 3.38 -15.41
N VAL A 90 46.73 3.23 -16.66
CA VAL A 90 48.11 3.48 -17.07
C VAL A 90 48.34 4.98 -16.99
N THR A 91 49.11 5.44 -16.02
CA THR A 91 49.54 6.84 -15.93
C THR A 91 50.67 7.05 -16.93
N VAL A 92 50.46 7.93 -17.91
CA VAL A 92 51.53 8.39 -18.81
C VAL A 92 52.39 9.39 -18.02
N GLU A 93 53.66 9.07 -17.83
CA GLU A 93 54.61 9.98 -17.21
C GLU A 93 54.87 11.16 -18.15
N VAL A 94 54.40 12.35 -17.78
CA VAL A 94 54.63 13.58 -18.55
C VAL A 94 56.01 14.11 -18.18
N THR A 95 56.97 13.99 -19.08
CA THR A 95 58.28 14.63 -18.92
C THR A 95 58.16 16.14 -19.18
N PRO A 96 58.73 17.00 -18.32
CA PRO A 96 58.72 18.45 -18.52
C PRO A 96 59.44 18.84 -19.81
N GLY A 97 58.96 19.90 -20.48
CA GLY A 97 59.60 20.43 -21.69
C GLY A 97 60.95 21.09 -21.39
N PRO A 98 61.77 21.38 -22.42
CA PRO A 98 63.12 21.93 -22.22
C PRO A 98 63.16 23.28 -21.47
N GLY A 99 62.07 24.05 -21.46
CA GLY A 99 61.94 25.30 -20.72
C GLY A 99 61.31 25.19 -19.32
N ASP A 100 60.77 24.02 -18.95
CA ASP A 100 60.09 23.80 -17.67
C ASP A 100 61.07 23.40 -16.54
N TYR A 101 62.35 23.24 -16.88
CA TYR A 101 63.40 22.90 -15.92
C TYR A 101 63.82 24.13 -15.11
N PHE A 102 63.47 24.16 -13.82
CA PHE A 102 63.92 25.21 -12.90
C PHE A 102 65.17 24.77 -12.11
N LEU A 103 66.35 25.28 -12.50
CA LEU A 103 67.63 24.99 -11.81
C LEU A 103 67.64 25.44 -10.34
N GLU A 104 66.85 26.45 -9.98
CA GLU A 104 66.75 26.92 -8.59
C GLU A 104 66.18 25.86 -7.64
N LYS A 105 65.28 25.01 -8.14
CA LYS A 105 64.66 23.92 -7.36
C LYS A 105 65.55 22.68 -7.29
N SER A 106 66.52 22.53 -8.19
CA SER A 106 67.42 21.37 -8.25
C SER A 106 68.62 21.47 -7.30
N LYS A 107 68.84 22.61 -6.65
CA LYS A 107 69.91 22.79 -5.62
C LYS A 107 69.88 21.71 -4.54
N LYS A 108 68.68 21.21 -4.16
CA LYS A 108 68.49 20.10 -3.20
C LYS A 108 68.98 18.73 -3.70
N HIS A 109 69.03 18.54 -5.02
CA HIS A 109 69.50 17.32 -5.66
C HIS A 109 70.99 17.39 -6.02
N ILE A 110 71.51 18.59 -6.32
CA ILE A 110 72.91 18.82 -6.68
C ILE A 110 73.82 18.83 -5.44
N TYR A 111 73.37 19.43 -4.34
CA TYR A 111 74.15 19.56 -3.12
C TYR A 111 73.52 18.74 -1.98
N LYS A 112 74.36 18.20 -1.09
CA LYS A 112 73.87 17.56 0.14
C LYS A 112 73.21 18.60 1.03
N CYS A 113 71.90 18.49 1.24
CA CYS A 113 71.14 19.34 2.15
C CYS A 113 70.59 18.50 3.31
N ALA A 114 70.49 19.10 4.50
CA ALA A 114 69.78 18.49 5.62
C ALA A 114 68.29 18.31 5.28
N PRO A 115 67.62 17.27 5.81
CA PRO A 115 66.20 17.03 5.55
C PRO A 115 65.35 18.21 6.06
N ALA A 116 64.52 18.77 5.18
CA ALA A 116 63.56 19.80 5.53
C ALA A 116 62.22 19.14 5.88
N HIS A 117 61.93 19.03 7.17
CA HIS A 117 60.65 18.49 7.65
C HIS A 117 59.60 19.60 7.66
N SER A 118 58.54 19.46 6.85
CA SER A 118 57.33 20.26 7.01
C SER A 118 56.36 19.51 7.93
N MET A 119 55.79 20.20 8.92
CA MET A 119 54.65 19.66 9.65
C MET A 119 53.43 19.77 8.75
N SER A 120 52.89 18.64 8.30
CA SER A 120 51.62 18.61 7.59
C SER A 120 50.49 19.12 8.48
N PHE A 121 49.58 19.93 7.91
CA PHE A 121 48.38 20.35 8.62
C PHE A 121 47.50 19.13 8.96
N ARG A 122 46.82 19.16 10.10
CA ARG A 122 45.89 18.08 10.45
C ARG A 122 44.74 18.10 9.44
N PRO A 123 44.47 17.02 8.68
CA PRO A 123 43.27 16.97 7.85
C PRO A 123 42.07 17.20 8.76
N ASN A 124 41.13 18.04 8.33
CA ASN A 124 39.86 18.20 9.04
C ASN A 124 39.29 16.80 9.24
N MET A 125 39.02 16.44 10.49
CA MET A 125 38.40 15.16 10.81
C MET A 125 37.15 15.03 9.93
N ALA A 126 37.10 13.95 9.14
CA ALA A 126 35.96 13.64 8.30
C ALA A 126 34.69 13.79 9.14
N SER A 127 33.64 14.37 8.53
CA SER A 127 32.34 14.59 9.16
C SER A 127 31.99 13.39 10.02
N VAL A 128 32.00 13.56 11.34
CA VAL A 128 31.53 12.54 12.26
C VAL A 128 30.11 12.22 11.83
N ASP A 129 29.82 10.94 11.61
CA ASP A 129 28.47 10.49 11.30
C ASP A 129 27.53 11.10 12.35
N ILE A 130 26.60 11.94 11.90
CA ILE A 130 25.61 12.55 12.79
C ILE A 130 24.65 11.43 13.16
N THR A 131 25.02 10.66 14.18
CA THR A 131 24.13 9.67 14.77
C THR A 131 23.08 10.40 15.60
N PRO A 132 21.78 10.17 15.36
CA PRO A 132 20.72 10.72 16.19
C PRO A 132 20.97 10.36 17.66
N GLY A 133 20.73 11.31 18.57
CA GLY A 133 20.81 11.06 20.00
C GLY A 133 19.75 10.05 20.45
N PRO A 134 19.85 9.51 21.68
CA PRO A 134 18.90 8.50 22.17
C PRO A 134 17.43 8.96 22.16
N GLY A 135 17.17 10.27 22.18
CA GLY A 135 15.82 10.86 22.07
C GLY A 135 15.36 11.24 20.66
N ASP A 136 16.26 11.20 19.67
CA ASP A 136 15.95 11.59 18.28
C ASP A 136 15.31 10.45 17.48
N TYR A 137 15.32 9.23 18.03
CA TYR A 137 14.62 8.08 17.45
C TYR A 137 13.11 8.26 17.60
N THR A 138 12.46 8.71 16.53
CA THR A 138 11.00 8.77 16.47
C THR A 138 10.43 7.40 16.12
N ILE A 139 9.63 6.84 17.02
CA ILE A 139 8.91 5.59 16.78
C ILE A 139 7.68 5.91 15.92
N PRO A 140 7.41 5.18 14.82
CA PRO A 140 6.20 5.41 14.04
C PRO A 140 4.96 5.20 14.90
N ARG A 141 3.92 6.02 14.66
CA ARG A 141 2.65 5.92 15.38
C ARG A 141 2.09 4.50 15.25
N VAL A 142 1.75 3.90 16.39
CA VAL A 142 1.17 2.55 16.50
C VAL A 142 -0.36 2.60 16.61
N LEU A 143 -0.94 3.78 16.85
CA LEU A 143 -2.38 3.99 17.00
C LEU A 143 -2.89 5.02 15.97
N GLY A 144 -4.00 4.69 15.32
CA GLY A 144 -4.68 5.54 14.34
C GLY A 144 -4.56 5.04 12.90
N PRO A 145 -5.29 5.66 11.94
CA PRO A 145 -5.17 5.30 10.54
C PRO A 145 -3.76 5.61 10.02
N ASN A 146 -3.17 4.69 9.25
CA ASN A 146 -1.82 4.76 8.65
C ASN A 146 -0.63 4.42 9.56
N THR A 147 -0.68 3.28 10.26
CA THR A 147 0.50 2.74 10.95
C THR A 147 1.42 2.02 9.96
N ALA A 148 2.73 2.26 10.01
CA ALA A 148 3.70 1.76 9.02
C ALA A 148 3.83 0.22 9.00
N TYR A 149 3.63 -0.44 10.15
CA TYR A 149 3.92 -1.86 10.33
C TYR A 149 2.69 -2.73 10.64
N THR A 150 1.54 -2.11 10.92
CA THR A 150 0.32 -2.83 11.30
C THR A 150 -0.87 -2.30 10.50
N THR A 151 -1.89 -3.13 10.30
CA THR A 151 -3.17 -2.66 9.78
C THR A 151 -3.99 -2.14 10.95
N ALA A 152 -4.18 -0.83 11.05
CA ALA A 152 -5.03 -0.24 12.09
C ALA A 152 -6.51 -0.27 11.69
N SER A 153 -7.38 -0.61 12.63
CA SER A 153 -8.83 -0.49 12.44
C SER A 153 -9.21 0.99 12.23
N PRO A 154 -10.28 1.28 11.46
CA PRO A 154 -10.72 2.65 11.23
C PRO A 154 -11.04 3.36 12.56
N CYS A 155 -10.36 4.48 12.83
CA CYS A 155 -10.66 5.34 13.97
C CYS A 155 -11.63 6.43 13.50
N TYR A 156 -12.92 6.25 13.79
CA TYR A 156 -13.94 7.25 13.50
C TYR A 156 -13.98 8.26 14.64
N SER A 157 -13.47 9.47 14.41
CA SER A 157 -13.73 10.61 15.29
C SER A 157 -15.09 11.20 14.93
N MET A 158 -15.95 11.40 15.93
CA MET A 158 -17.15 12.23 15.75
C MET A 158 -16.70 13.65 15.40
N ARG A 159 -16.95 14.08 14.17
CA ARG A 159 -16.70 15.46 13.74
C ARG A 159 -17.51 16.38 14.65
N TRP A 160 -16.89 17.43 15.17
CA TRP A 160 -17.60 18.42 15.98
C TRP A 160 -18.80 18.97 15.19
N ARG A 161 -19.90 19.27 15.88
CA ARG A 161 -21.05 19.94 15.26
C ARG A 161 -20.59 21.33 14.82
N THR A 162 -20.47 21.55 13.52
CA THR A 162 -20.27 22.88 12.94
C THR A 162 -21.51 23.71 13.22
N LYS A 163 -21.35 24.94 13.76
CA LYS A 163 -22.45 25.90 13.93
C LYS A 163 -23.03 26.41 12.59
N PHE A 164 -22.44 26.00 11.47
CA PHE A 164 -22.97 26.26 10.13
C PHE A 164 -23.84 25.10 9.68
N GLY A 165 -25.03 25.02 10.29
CA GLY A 165 -26.18 24.35 9.70
C GLY A 165 -26.79 25.22 8.60
N LEU A 166 -27.63 24.62 7.76
CA LEU A 166 -28.52 25.35 6.86
C LEU A 166 -29.36 26.36 7.67
N PHE A 167 -29.87 27.43 7.03
CA PHE A 167 -30.64 28.48 7.71
C PHE A 167 -31.84 27.95 8.51
N GLU A 168 -32.32 26.75 8.18
CA GLU A 168 -33.40 26.03 8.88
C GLU A 168 -32.97 25.42 10.23
N GLU A 169 -31.69 25.09 10.43
CA GLU A 169 -31.20 24.49 11.68
C GLU A 169 -30.88 25.54 12.76
N ASP A 170 -30.67 26.80 12.36
CA ASP A 170 -30.28 27.88 13.24
C ASP A 170 -31.48 28.80 13.56
N LEU A 171 -32.38 28.32 14.43
CA LEU A 171 -33.61 29.01 14.85
C LEU A 171 -33.38 30.44 15.38
N CYS A 172 -32.15 30.80 15.78
CA CYS A 172 -31.84 32.16 16.22
C CYS A 172 -31.67 33.18 15.09
N LYS A 173 -31.58 32.72 13.83
CA LYS A 173 -31.46 33.57 12.63
C LYS A 173 -32.77 33.78 11.88
N THR A 174 -33.80 32.98 12.17
CA THR A 174 -35.14 33.19 11.62
C THR A 174 -35.89 34.24 12.43
N PRO A 175 -36.28 35.38 11.85
CA PRO A 175 -37.12 36.35 12.56
C PRO A 175 -38.43 35.67 12.97
N GLY A 176 -38.84 35.85 14.23
CA GLY A 176 -40.12 35.31 14.69
C GLY A 176 -41.31 35.91 13.93
N PRO A 177 -42.51 35.32 13.98
CA PRO A 177 -43.69 35.76 13.23
C PRO A 177 -44.06 37.23 13.48
N ALA A 178 -43.68 37.80 14.63
CA ALA A 178 -43.90 39.20 14.99
C ALA A 178 -42.85 40.18 14.42
N ALA A 179 -41.71 39.69 13.92
CA ALA A 179 -40.61 40.50 13.37
C ALA A 179 -40.76 40.79 11.87
N TYR A 180 -41.73 40.15 11.19
CA TYR A 180 -42.08 40.51 9.82
C TYR A 180 -42.81 41.87 9.80
N ARG A 181 -42.42 42.73 8.86
CA ARG A 181 -43.05 44.04 8.66
C ARG A 181 -44.52 43.85 8.28
N LYS A 182 -45.42 44.37 9.11
CA LYS A 182 -46.86 44.40 8.80
C LYS A 182 -47.07 45.30 7.58
N THR A 183 -47.70 44.77 6.54
CA THR A 183 -48.16 45.59 5.41
C THR A 183 -49.35 46.42 5.85
N GLU A 184 -49.41 47.68 5.40
CA GLU A 184 -50.56 48.54 5.70
C GLU A 184 -51.82 47.94 5.06
N LEU A 185 -52.88 47.81 5.86
CA LEU A 185 -54.14 47.19 5.42
C LEU A 185 -54.80 47.97 4.28
N ASP A 186 -54.56 49.28 4.22
CA ASP A 186 -55.04 50.20 3.18
C ASP A 186 -54.54 49.83 1.76
N VAL A 187 -53.50 49.00 1.65
CA VAL A 187 -52.96 48.55 0.35
C VAL A 187 -53.91 47.58 -0.34
N TYR A 188 -54.69 46.81 0.42
CA TYR A 188 -55.53 45.74 -0.13
C TYR A 188 -56.96 45.72 0.42
N LYS A 189 -57.27 46.57 1.41
CA LYS A 189 -58.62 46.77 1.93
C LYS A 189 -59.09 48.20 1.60
N PRO A 190 -60.40 48.39 1.37
CA PRO A 190 -60.95 49.72 1.18
C PRO A 190 -60.67 50.58 2.42
N ARG A 191 -59.98 51.69 2.20
CA ARG A 191 -59.57 52.65 3.23
C ARG A 191 -60.74 53.54 3.63
N ALA A 192 -60.90 53.81 4.93
CA ALA A 192 -61.87 54.78 5.42
C ALA A 192 -61.52 56.21 4.96
N PRO A 193 -62.51 57.04 4.61
CA PRO A 193 -62.25 58.39 4.15
C PRO A 193 -61.62 59.23 5.28
N LYS A 194 -60.51 59.92 4.97
CA LYS A 194 -59.83 60.81 5.92
C LYS A 194 -60.29 62.25 5.65
N TYR A 195 -61.32 62.69 6.37
CA TYR A 195 -61.70 64.10 6.43
C TYR A 195 -61.89 64.53 7.88
N THR A 196 -61.55 65.78 8.16
CA THR A 196 -61.81 66.50 9.41
C THR A 196 -62.59 67.76 9.04
N MET A 197 -63.63 68.12 9.80
CA MET A 197 -64.33 69.41 9.64
C MET A 197 -63.48 70.56 10.18
#